data_AF-A0A1A1ZLS0-F1
#
_entry.id   AF-A0A1A1ZLS0-F1
#
_cell.length_a   1.000
_cell.length_b   1.000
_cell.length_c   1.000
_cell.angle_alpha   90.00
_cell.angle_beta   90.00
_cell.angle_gamma   90.00
#
_symmetry.space_group_name_H-M   'P 1'
#
loop_
_entity.id
_entity.type
_entity.pdbx_description
1 polymer ?
#
loop_
_entity_poly.entity_id
_entity_poly.type
_entity_poly.pdbx_seq_one_letter_code
_entity_poly.pdbx_strand_id
1 'polypeptide(L)'
;MAVRGDEVAVEFVARGSLPSTAEEWLGLLAAIGVMIATYVLVQVWAGRSAAKELDALEARFVAESAQFNSRWPAQVLWQAPYLELEAEAERSWRVVFVLERRRDLARRGRGGDFDAQIAAVRSWITTVVNAMNNAASRGR
;
A
#
# COMPACT_ATOMS: atom_id res chain seq x y z
N MET A 1 45.41 -1.88 -11.09
CA MET A 1 43.96 -2.13 -11.30
C MET A 1 43.41 -2.79 -10.04
N ALA A 2 42.23 -2.31 -9.66
CA ALA A 2 41.42 -2.59 -8.46
C ALA A 2 41.69 -3.90 -7.69
N VAL A 3 41.78 -3.78 -6.36
CA VAL A 3 41.22 -4.62 -5.27
C VAL A 3 42.10 -4.39 -4.04
N ARG A 4 41.80 -3.35 -3.25
CA ARG A 4 42.42 -3.12 -1.92
C ARG A 4 41.50 -2.42 -0.91
N GLY A 5 40.25 -2.13 -1.29
CA GLY A 5 39.25 -1.53 -0.41
C GLY A 5 38.43 -2.56 0.37
N ASP A 6 38.23 -3.76 -0.20
CA ASP A 6 37.30 -4.74 0.36
C ASP A 6 37.91 -5.57 1.50
N GLU A 7 39.23 -5.82 1.51
CA GLU A 7 39.88 -6.57 2.59
C GLU A 7 39.91 -5.80 3.92
N VAL A 8 40.10 -4.48 3.86
CA VAL A 8 40.19 -3.63 5.05
C VAL A 8 38.85 -3.48 5.75
N ALA A 9 37.76 -3.43 4.98
CA ALA A 9 36.40 -3.32 5.51
C ALA A 9 35.97 -4.59 6.26
N VAL A 10 36.44 -5.77 5.83
CA VAL A 10 36.05 -7.06 6.43
C VAL A 10 36.89 -7.39 7.66
N GLU A 11 38.17 -7.00 7.70
CA GLU A 11 39.03 -7.24 8.88
C GLU A 11 38.64 -6.36 10.09
N PHE A 12 38.10 -5.16 9.84
CA PHE A 12 37.70 -4.21 10.89
C PHE A 12 36.46 -4.67 11.69
N VAL A 13 35.53 -5.37 11.03
CA VAL A 13 34.32 -5.92 11.68
C VAL A 13 34.65 -7.12 12.59
N ALA A 14 35.76 -7.82 12.32
CA ALA A 14 36.13 -9.05 13.03
C ALA A 14 36.86 -8.86 14.37
N ARG A 15 37.42 -7.66 14.65
CA ARG A 15 38.39 -7.48 15.77
C ARG A 15 37.85 -6.86 17.05
N GLY A 16 36.65 -6.26 17.07
CA GLY A 16 36.03 -5.74 18.29
C GLY A 16 36.85 -4.67 19.05
N SER A 17 37.82 -4.00 18.40
CA SER A 17 38.63 -2.94 19.00
C SER A 17 38.06 -1.56 18.66
N LEU A 18 37.87 -0.71 19.67
CA LEU A 18 37.41 0.67 19.48
C LEU A 18 38.46 1.49 18.69
N PRO A 19 38.04 2.32 17.71
CA PRO A 19 38.96 3.09 16.86
C PRO A 19 39.73 4.11 17.70
N SER A 20 41.04 4.21 17.45
CA SER A 20 41.98 4.97 18.29
C SER A 20 42.56 6.21 17.60
N THR A 21 42.36 6.35 16.29
CA THR A 21 42.88 7.46 15.48
C THR A 21 41.77 8.26 14.76
N ALA A 22 42.02 9.54 14.49
CA ALA A 22 41.05 10.44 13.86
C ALA A 22 40.65 10.00 12.44
N GLU A 23 41.56 9.36 11.70
CA GLU A 23 41.29 8.84 10.35
C GLU A 23 40.35 7.61 10.38
N GLU A 24 40.49 6.73 11.37
CA GLU A 24 39.57 5.59 11.58
C GLU A 24 38.16 6.07 11.96
N TRP A 25 38.05 7.13 12.77
CA TRP A 25 36.77 7.76 13.09
C TRP A 25 36.08 8.36 11.87
N LEU A 26 36.84 9.02 10.98
CA LEU A 26 36.31 9.53 9.71
C LEU A 26 35.83 8.40 8.79
N GLY A 27 36.59 7.30 8.70
CA GLY A 27 36.20 6.12 7.93
C GLY A 27 34.92 5.48 8.47
N LEU A 28 34.79 5.34 9.80
CA LEU A 28 33.60 4.82 10.45
C LEU A 28 32.37 5.71 10.20
N LEU A 29 32.51 7.03 10.38
CA LEU A 29 31.42 7.98 10.14
C LEU A 29 31.00 8.01 8.66
N ALA A 30 31.95 7.91 7.73
CA ALA A 30 31.66 7.78 6.31
C ALA A 30 30.89 6.48 6.01
N ALA A 31 31.31 5.35 6.58
CA ALA A 31 30.62 4.06 6.41
C ALA A 31 29.20 4.08 6.99
N ILE A 32 29.01 4.65 8.18
CA ILE A 32 27.69 4.85 8.80
C ILE A 32 26.83 5.76 7.93
N GLY A 33 27.39 6.86 7.44
CA GLY A 33 26.70 7.80 6.54
C GLY A 33 26.21 7.11 5.26
N VAL A 34 27.05 6.28 4.63
CA VAL A 34 26.67 5.50 3.45
C VAL A 34 25.56 4.49 3.79
N MET A 35 25.68 3.76 4.91
CA MET A 35 24.61 2.83 5.33
C MET A 35 23.27 3.53 5.54
N ILE A 36 23.27 4.69 6.21
CA ILE A 36 22.05 5.47 6.42
C ILE A 36 21.49 5.96 5.09
N ALA A 37 22.33 6.48 4.20
CA ALA A 37 21.90 6.97 2.89
C ALA A 37 21.29 5.84 2.03
N THR A 38 21.94 4.66 2.00
CA THR A 38 21.41 3.48 1.31
C THR A 38 20.10 3.01 1.92
N TYR A 39 20.01 2.97 3.25
CA TYR A 39 18.76 2.61 3.95
C TYR A 39 17.61 3.54 3.58
N VAL A 40 17.84 4.87 3.62
CA VAL A 40 16.84 5.87 3.24
C VAL A 40 16.44 5.71 1.77
N LEU A 41 17.40 5.50 0.87
CA LEU A 41 17.13 5.33 -0.56
C LEU A 41 16.25 4.10 -0.82
N VAL A 42 16.53 2.98 -0.15
CA VAL A 42 15.72 1.75 -0.24
C VAL A 42 14.30 2.00 0.26
N GLN A 43 14.14 2.69 1.39
CA GLN A 43 12.80 3.03 1.92
C GLN A 43 12.01 3.92 0.96
N VAL A 44 12.66 4.92 0.36
CA VAL A 44 12.03 5.82 -0.63
C VAL A 44 11.62 5.04 -1.89
N TRP A 45 12.50 4.18 -2.41
CA TRP A 45 12.22 3.41 -3.61
C TRP A 45 11.10 2.38 -3.38
N ALA A 46 11.16 1.64 -2.27
CA ALA A 46 10.12 0.68 -1.88
C ALA A 46 8.76 1.37 -1.68
N GLY A 47 8.73 2.52 -0.99
CA GLY A 47 7.52 3.33 -0.83
C GLY A 47 6.94 3.79 -2.16
N ARG A 48 7.78 4.22 -3.10
CA ARG A 48 7.35 4.68 -4.43
C ARG A 48 6.83 3.54 -5.30
N SER A 49 7.41 2.35 -5.19
CA SER A 49 6.94 1.15 -5.90
C SER A 49 5.57 0.71 -5.38
N ALA A 50 5.42 0.61 -4.05
CA ALA A 50 4.14 0.28 -3.44
C ALA A 50 3.04 1.29 -3.81
N ALA A 51 3.36 2.59 -3.82
CA ALA A 51 2.40 3.62 -4.21
C ALA A 51 1.84 3.40 -5.64
N LYS A 52 2.72 3.08 -6.61
CA LYS A 52 2.33 2.80 -8.00
C LYS A 52 1.46 1.56 -8.15
N GLU A 53 1.77 0.48 -7.44
CA GLU A 53 0.95 -0.73 -7.45
C GLU A 53 -0.46 -0.43 -6.92
N LEU A 54 -0.56 0.38 -5.87
CA LEU A 54 -1.83 0.77 -5.29
C LEU A 54 -2.62 1.71 -6.23
N ASP A 55 -1.95 2.62 -6.96
CA ASP A 55 -2.60 3.45 -7.99
C ASP A 55 -3.19 2.60 -9.11
N ALA A 56 -2.45 1.58 -9.56
CA ALA A 56 -2.93 0.65 -10.58
C ALA A 56 -4.13 -0.18 -10.10
N LEU A 57 -4.13 -0.59 -8.82
CA LEU A 57 -5.26 -1.29 -8.21
C LEU A 57 -6.49 -0.39 -8.12
N GLU A 58 -6.32 0.84 -7.67
CA GLU A 58 -7.41 1.82 -7.59
C GLU A 58 -8.02 2.09 -8.98
N ALA A 59 -7.18 2.33 -10.00
CA ALA A 59 -7.66 2.53 -11.36
C ALA A 59 -8.46 1.33 -11.89
N ARG A 60 -8.04 0.10 -11.58
CA ARG A 60 -8.79 -1.11 -11.94
C ARG A 60 -10.12 -1.19 -11.21
N PHE A 61 -10.14 -0.91 -9.91
CA PHE A 61 -11.38 -0.91 -9.15
C PHE A 61 -12.37 0.16 -9.60
N VAL A 62 -11.89 1.36 -9.94
CA VAL A 62 -12.73 2.43 -10.51
C VAL A 62 -13.31 1.99 -11.85
N ALA A 63 -12.50 1.40 -12.73
CA ALA A 63 -12.97 0.91 -14.02
C ALA A 63 -14.02 -0.21 -13.88
N GLU A 64 -13.78 -1.16 -12.97
CA GLU A 64 -14.70 -2.27 -12.72
C GLU A 64 -16.00 -1.83 -12.04
N SER A 65 -15.92 -0.92 -11.05
CA SER A 65 -17.10 -0.35 -10.39
C SER A 65 -17.90 0.53 -11.35
N ALA A 66 -17.24 1.22 -12.30
CA ALA A 66 -17.94 1.99 -13.34
C ALA A 66 -18.74 1.09 -14.29
N GLN A 67 -18.23 -0.11 -14.63
CA GLN A 67 -18.97 -1.09 -15.43
C GLN A 67 -20.15 -1.72 -14.68
N PHE A 68 -20.03 -1.86 -13.36
CA PHE A 68 -21.16 -2.28 -12.53
C PHE A 68 -22.21 -1.17 -12.44
N ASN A 69 -21.79 0.05 -12.11
CA ASN A 69 -22.67 1.21 -11.95
C ASN A 69 -23.35 1.65 -13.27
N SER A 70 -22.74 1.37 -14.43
CA SER A 70 -23.38 1.59 -15.73
C SER A 70 -24.53 0.62 -16.01
N ARG A 71 -24.42 -0.62 -15.52
CA ARG A 71 -25.48 -1.64 -15.62
C ARG A 71 -26.51 -1.50 -14.52
N TRP A 72 -26.07 -1.15 -13.31
CA TRP A 72 -26.89 -1.05 -12.10
C TRP A 72 -26.66 0.27 -11.37
N PRO A 73 -27.13 1.40 -11.92
CA PRO A 73 -27.08 2.66 -11.21
C PRO A 73 -27.84 2.56 -9.89
N ALA A 74 -27.46 3.39 -8.91
CA ALA A 74 -27.99 3.32 -7.54
C ALA A 74 -29.53 3.29 -7.44
N GLN A 75 -30.24 3.88 -8.42
CA GLN A 75 -31.71 3.88 -8.49
C GLN A 75 -32.30 2.50 -8.80
N VAL A 76 -31.60 1.67 -9.57
CA VAL A 76 -32.04 0.33 -10.00
C VAL A 76 -31.21 -0.80 -9.39
N LEU A 77 -30.26 -0.48 -8.50
CA LEU A 77 -29.42 -1.44 -7.80
C LEU A 77 -30.23 -2.56 -7.11
N TRP A 78 -31.41 -2.22 -6.59
CA TRP A 78 -32.35 -3.17 -5.96
C TRP A 78 -32.93 -4.21 -6.92
N GLN A 79 -32.72 -4.06 -8.22
CA GLN A 79 -33.17 -5.00 -9.25
C GLN A 79 -32.02 -5.91 -9.73
N ALA A 80 -30.79 -5.65 -9.30
CA ALA A 80 -29.62 -6.42 -9.70
C ALA A 80 -29.70 -7.87 -9.18
N PRO A 81 -29.19 -8.85 -9.95
CA PRO A 81 -29.08 -10.23 -9.51
C PRO A 81 -28.17 -10.36 -8.28
N TYR A 82 -28.49 -11.30 -7.40
CA TYR A 82 -27.71 -11.54 -6.18
C TYR A 82 -26.21 -11.77 -6.45
N LEU A 83 -25.88 -12.58 -7.47
CA LEU A 83 -24.50 -12.90 -7.84
C LEU A 83 -23.69 -11.66 -8.27
N GLU A 84 -24.35 -10.69 -8.93
CA GLU A 84 -23.68 -9.45 -9.33
C GLU A 84 -23.45 -8.52 -8.14
N LEU A 85 -24.41 -8.48 -7.21
CA LEU A 85 -24.29 -7.70 -5.97
C LEU A 85 -23.22 -8.29 -5.03
N GLU A 86 -23.14 -9.62 -4.92
CA GLU A 86 -22.11 -10.31 -4.15
C GLU A 86 -20.71 -10.01 -4.68
N ALA A 87 -20.51 -10.10 -5.99
CA ALA A 87 -19.24 -9.78 -6.63
C ALA A 87 -18.82 -8.31 -6.40
N GLU A 88 -19.76 -7.36 -6.44
CA GLU A 88 -19.49 -5.95 -6.19
C GLU A 88 -19.19 -5.67 -4.70
N ALA A 89 -19.88 -6.36 -3.79
CA ALA A 89 -19.58 -6.29 -2.36
C ALA A 89 -18.16 -6.80 -2.06
N GLU A 90 -17.78 -7.96 -2.61
CA GLU A 90 -16.43 -8.52 -2.45
C GLU A 90 -15.36 -7.58 -3.02
N ARG A 91 -15.58 -7.02 -4.21
CA ARG A 91 -14.69 -6.03 -4.82
C ARG A 91 -14.55 -4.80 -3.93
N SER A 92 -15.65 -4.27 -3.43
CA SER A 92 -15.66 -3.09 -2.55
C SER A 92 -14.90 -3.35 -1.25
N TRP A 93 -14.96 -4.56 -0.70
CA TRP A 93 -14.15 -4.96 0.45
C TRP A 93 -12.64 -4.99 0.14
N ARG A 94 -12.25 -5.46 -1.05
CA ARG A 94 -10.84 -5.41 -1.49
C ARG A 94 -10.32 -3.97 -1.59
N VAL A 95 -11.17 -3.04 -2.04
CA VAL A 95 -10.83 -1.59 -2.06
C VAL A 95 -10.57 -1.06 -0.66
N VAL A 96 -11.40 -1.40 0.32
CA VAL A 96 -11.18 -1.01 1.73
C VAL A 96 -9.82 -1.49 2.23
N PHE A 97 -9.46 -2.74 1.97
CA PHE A 97 -8.16 -3.29 2.38
C PHE A 97 -6.98 -2.54 1.75
N VAL A 98 -7.09 -2.20 0.46
CA VAL A 98 -6.09 -1.41 -0.27
C VAL A 98 -5.95 0.00 0.31
N LEU A 99 -7.07 0.66 0.63
CA LEU A 99 -7.08 1.99 1.25
C LEU A 99 -6.53 1.97 2.69
N GLU A 100 -6.86 0.95 3.48
CA GLU A 100 -6.30 0.75 4.82
C GLU A 100 -4.77 0.52 4.75
N ARG A 101 -4.31 -0.29 3.79
CA ARG A 101 -2.87 -0.49 3.57
C ARG A 101 -2.17 0.80 3.15
N ARG A 102 -2.80 1.62 2.31
CA ARG A 102 -2.30 2.95 1.94
C ARG A 102 -2.23 3.88 3.14
N ARG A 103 -3.26 3.92 3.97
CA ARG A 103 -3.28 4.72 5.20
C ARG A 103 -2.11 4.37 6.10
N ASP A 104 -1.81 3.09 6.28
CA ASP A 104 -0.69 2.62 7.11
C ASP A 104 0.67 3.01 6.54
N LEU A 105 0.84 2.93 5.21
CA LEU A 105 2.06 3.39 4.54
C LEU A 105 2.19 4.92 4.60
N ALA A 106 1.09 5.65 4.45
CA ALA A 106 1.06 7.12 4.39
C ALA A 106 1.17 7.80 5.76
N ARG A 107 0.73 7.14 6.85
CA ARG A 107 0.96 7.60 8.24
C ARG A 107 2.44 7.83 8.57
N ARG A 108 3.37 7.30 7.77
CA ARG A 108 4.82 7.55 7.90
C ARG A 108 5.33 8.80 7.17
N GLY A 109 4.51 9.54 6.41
CA GLY A 109 5.04 10.67 5.62
C GLY A 109 4.07 11.76 5.14
N ARG A 110 2.76 11.51 5.01
CA ARG A 110 1.76 12.56 4.72
C ARG A 110 0.35 11.97 4.81
N GLY A 111 -0.49 12.50 5.69
CA GLY A 111 -1.88 12.08 5.84
C GLY A 111 -2.73 12.53 4.66
N GLY A 112 -3.04 11.60 3.75
CA GLY A 112 -4.16 11.76 2.81
C GLY A 112 -5.49 11.52 3.53
N ASP A 113 -6.59 11.98 2.94
CA ASP A 113 -7.94 11.77 3.47
C ASP A 113 -8.44 10.33 3.16
N PHE A 114 -7.67 9.35 3.64
CA PHE A 114 -8.00 7.94 3.50
C PHE A 114 -9.20 7.56 4.37
N ASP A 115 -9.39 8.25 5.50
CA ASP A 115 -10.52 7.99 6.40
C ASP A 115 -11.85 8.33 5.73
N ALA A 116 -11.95 9.47 5.01
CA ALA A 116 -13.14 9.77 4.22
C ALA A 116 -13.36 8.77 3.07
N GLN A 117 -12.29 8.35 2.38
CA GLN A 117 -12.39 7.37 1.29
C GLN A 117 -12.85 6.00 1.79
N ILE A 118 -12.28 5.51 2.89
CA ILE A 118 -12.69 4.26 3.53
C ILE A 118 -14.16 4.36 3.99
N ALA A 119 -14.56 5.49 4.59
CA ALA A 119 -15.95 5.71 4.99
C ALA A 119 -16.91 5.69 3.79
N ALA A 120 -16.53 6.33 2.67
CA ALA A 120 -17.32 6.32 1.43
C ALA A 120 -17.50 4.90 0.88
N VAL A 121 -16.43 4.12 0.80
CA VAL A 121 -16.50 2.73 0.31
C VAL A 121 -17.32 1.85 1.26
N ARG A 122 -17.18 2.00 2.59
CA ARG A 122 -18.01 1.28 3.57
C ARG A 122 -19.49 1.63 3.47
N SER A 123 -19.82 2.90 3.19
CA SER A 123 -21.19 3.33 2.92
C SER A 123 -21.76 2.67 1.66
N TRP A 124 -20.96 2.58 0.60
CA TRP A 124 -21.34 1.86 -0.62
C TRP A 124 -21.57 0.36 -0.37
N ILE A 125 -20.66 -0.31 0.35
CA ILE A 125 -20.82 -1.72 0.75
C ILE A 125 -22.15 -1.92 1.47
N THR A 126 -22.49 -1.04 2.42
CA THR A 126 -23.76 -1.12 3.15
C THR A 126 -24.96 -1.04 2.19
N THR A 127 -24.88 -0.17 1.18
CA THR A 127 -25.92 -0.03 0.15
C THR A 127 -26.06 -1.31 -0.68
N VAL A 128 -24.95 -1.90 -1.13
CA VAL A 128 -24.94 -3.15 -1.90
C VAL A 128 -25.47 -4.32 -1.07
N VAL A 129 -25.03 -4.45 0.19
CA VAL A 129 -25.51 -5.52 1.10
C VAL A 129 -27.01 -5.38 1.37
N ASN A 130 -27.54 -4.17 1.50
CA ASN A 130 -28.97 -3.95 1.62
C ASN A 130 -29.72 -4.42 0.35
N ALA A 131 -29.16 -4.15 -0.83
CA ALA A 131 -29.71 -4.67 -2.09
C ALA A 131 -29.62 -6.20 -2.17
N MET A 132 -28.54 -6.83 -1.69
CA MET A 132 -28.42 -8.28 -1.60
C MET A 132 -29.51 -8.89 -0.71
N ASN A 133 -29.75 -8.30 0.45
CA ASN A 133 -30.80 -8.73 1.38
C ASN A 133 -32.19 -8.64 0.73
N ASN A 134 -32.44 -7.57 -0.04
CA ASN A 134 -33.67 -7.43 -0.80
C ASN A 134 -33.81 -8.49 -1.90
N ALA A 135 -32.76 -8.72 -2.69
CA ALA A 135 -32.74 -9.76 -3.73
C ALA A 135 -32.97 -11.17 -3.14
N ALA A 136 -32.31 -11.48 -2.02
CA ALA A 136 -32.50 -12.74 -1.29
C ALA A 136 -33.92 -12.91 -0.73
N SER A 137 -34.60 -11.81 -0.39
CA SER A 137 -36.00 -11.84 0.05
C SER A 137 -37.00 -12.08 -1.08
N ARG A 138 -36.66 -11.74 -2.34
CA ARG A 138 -37.52 -11.98 -3.52
C ARG A 138 -37.44 -13.41 -4.06
N GLY A 139 -36.35 -14.11 -3.75
CA GLY A 139 -36.13 -15.50 -4.16
C GLY A 139 -36.74 -16.55 -3.22
N ARG A 140 -37.36 -16.12 -2.11
CA ARG A 140 -38.16 -16.95 -1.19
C ARG A 140 -39.64 -16.73 -1.44
#